data_AF-A0A7J8JC58-F1
#
_entry.id   AF-A0A7J8JC58-F1
#
_cell.length_a   1.000
_cell.length_b   1.000
_cell.length_c   1.000
_cell.angle_alpha   90.00
_cell.angle_beta   90.00
_cell.angle_gamma   90.00
#
_symmetry.space_group_name_H-M   'P 1'
#
loop_
_entity.id
_entity.type
_entity.pdbx_description
1 polymer ?
#
loop_
_entity_poly.entity_id
_entity_poly.type
_entity_poly.pdbx_seq_one_letter_code
_entity_poly.pdbx_strand_id
1 'polypeptide(L)'
;MAGAALPSLLLPLLGLAAAAVAGGDMISIHNEEENAFILDTLKKQWKGSDNILLGMFFDTDDESFKWFDKSNMTFGKWADQDDEEDLVDTCAYLHTTTGEWKKGNCEVSSVQGTLCKAAIPYEKKYLSDNHILISALVIASTVILTVLGAIIWFLYKRNLDSGFTTIFSTAPLSPYNDDCVLLVAEETKYAVQFD
;
A
#
# COMPACT_ATOMS: atom_id res chain seq x y z
N MET A 1 -55.40 16.61 20.01
CA MET A 1 -54.66 15.35 19.88
C MET A 1 -53.78 15.48 18.65
N ALA A 2 -52.55 15.97 18.82
CA ALA A 2 -51.55 15.95 17.76
C ALA A 2 -50.95 14.54 17.80
N GLY A 3 -51.15 13.77 16.74
CA GLY A 3 -50.43 12.51 16.57
C GLY A 3 -48.97 12.85 16.37
N ALA A 4 -48.10 12.41 17.27
CA ALA A 4 -46.67 12.40 17.00
C ALA A 4 -46.46 11.47 15.79
N ALA A 5 -46.14 12.04 14.64
CA ALA A 5 -45.55 11.27 13.55
C ALA A 5 -44.25 10.69 14.12
N LEU A 6 -44.16 9.37 14.20
CA LEU A 6 -42.88 8.71 14.48
C LEU A 6 -41.93 9.12 13.36
N PRO A 7 -40.71 9.58 13.66
CA PRO A 7 -39.77 9.95 12.63
C PRO A 7 -39.50 8.76 11.70
N SER A 8 -39.77 8.94 10.41
CA SER A 8 -39.60 7.95 9.35
C SER A 8 -38.11 7.74 9.03
N LEU A 9 -37.37 7.13 9.95
CA LEU A 9 -35.96 6.74 9.77
C LEU A 9 -35.79 5.47 8.91
N LEU A 10 -36.75 5.11 8.06
CA LEU A 10 -36.74 3.81 7.37
C LEU A 10 -35.52 3.62 6.44
N LEU A 11 -35.25 4.62 5.60
CA LEU A 11 -34.12 4.62 4.66
C LEU A 11 -32.75 4.63 5.35
N PRO A 12 -32.46 5.53 6.31
CA PRO A 12 -31.19 5.47 7.04
C PRO A 12 -31.04 4.17 7.83
N LEU A 13 -32.11 3.62 8.41
CA LEU A 13 -32.04 2.32 9.10
C LEU A 13 -31.73 1.15 8.13
N LEU A 14 -32.25 1.17 6.91
CA LEU A 14 -31.88 0.21 5.87
C LEU A 14 -30.40 0.35 5.47
N GLY A 15 -29.92 1.59 5.32
CA GLY A 15 -28.52 1.88 5.05
C GLY A 15 -27.60 1.37 6.16
N LEU A 16 -27.97 1.61 7.42
CA LEU A 16 -27.27 1.14 8.60
C LEU A 16 -27.23 -0.40 8.67
N ALA A 17 -28.37 -1.05 8.44
CA ALA A 17 -28.43 -2.51 8.41
C ALA A 17 -27.54 -3.10 7.30
N ALA A 18 -27.54 -2.50 6.10
CA ALA A 18 -26.68 -2.94 4.99
C ALA A 18 -25.19 -2.76 5.32
N ALA A 19 -24.81 -1.64 5.94
CA ALA A 19 -23.44 -1.40 6.37
C ALA A 19 -22.99 -2.41 7.44
N ALA A 20 -23.86 -2.69 8.42
CA ALA A 20 -23.60 -3.68 9.45
C ALA A 20 -23.41 -5.09 8.87
N VAL A 21 -24.22 -5.49 7.88
CA VAL A 21 -24.04 -6.76 7.14
C VAL A 21 -22.68 -6.82 6.43
N ALA A 22 -22.17 -5.68 5.96
CA ALA A 22 -20.84 -5.57 5.36
C ALA A 22 -19.69 -5.43 6.39
N GLY A 23 -19.99 -5.48 7.69
CA GLY A 23 -19.00 -5.35 8.76
C GLY A 23 -18.52 -3.93 9.03
N GLY A 24 -19.33 -2.92 8.68
CA GLY A 24 -19.05 -1.51 8.92
C GLY A 24 -20.26 -0.73 9.42
N ASP A 25 -20.19 0.58 9.30
CA ASP A 25 -21.26 1.53 9.59
C ASP A 25 -21.51 2.41 8.36
N MET A 26 -22.58 3.21 8.36
CA MET A 26 -22.76 4.25 7.35
C MET A 26 -21.63 5.27 7.44
N ILE A 27 -21.35 5.94 6.32
CA ILE A 27 -20.24 6.87 6.19
C ILE A 27 -20.34 8.02 7.19
N SER A 28 -19.26 8.25 7.93
CA SER A 28 -19.01 9.42 8.76
C SER A 28 -17.80 10.19 8.23
N ILE A 29 -17.81 11.52 8.37
CA ILE A 29 -16.76 12.41 7.84
C ILE A 29 -16.29 13.36 8.95
N HIS A 30 -15.00 13.33 9.27
CA HIS A 30 -14.42 14.05 10.42
C HIS A 30 -13.42 15.15 10.07
N ASN A 31 -13.01 15.26 8.80
CA ASN A 31 -12.10 16.28 8.33
C ASN A 31 -12.22 16.50 6.81
N GLU A 32 -11.56 17.54 6.32
CA GLU A 32 -11.59 17.93 4.91
C GLU A 32 -10.88 16.90 4.01
N GLU A 33 -9.79 16.29 4.50
CA GLU A 33 -9.04 15.28 3.76
C GLU A 33 -9.89 14.02 3.48
N GLU A 34 -10.68 13.58 4.47
CA GLU A 34 -11.62 12.47 4.36
C GLU A 34 -12.73 12.82 3.36
N ASN A 35 -13.31 14.02 3.45
CA ASN A 35 -14.32 14.48 2.50
C ASN A 35 -13.78 14.51 1.06
N ALA A 36 -12.55 14.99 0.87
CA ALA A 36 -11.89 15.04 -0.44
C ALA A 36 -11.57 13.63 -0.97
N PHE A 37 -11.12 12.72 -0.12
CA PHE A 37 -10.87 11.31 -0.47
C PHE A 37 -12.15 10.62 -0.94
N ILE A 38 -13.25 10.80 -0.21
CA ILE A 38 -14.56 10.26 -0.59
C ILE A 38 -14.97 10.81 -1.95
N LEU A 39 -14.84 12.12 -2.16
CA LEU A 39 -15.20 12.77 -3.42
C LEU A 39 -14.40 12.22 -4.63
N ASP A 40 -13.09 12.05 -4.47
CA ASP A 40 -12.23 11.47 -5.52
C ASP A 40 -12.61 10.00 -5.81
N THR A 41 -12.90 9.22 -4.76
CA THR A 41 -13.34 7.83 -4.89
C THR A 41 -14.66 7.74 -5.65
N LEU A 42 -15.63 8.59 -5.31
CA LEU A 42 -16.93 8.66 -5.97
C LEU A 42 -16.80 9.05 -7.44
N LYS A 43 -16.00 10.07 -7.78
CA LYS A 43 -15.77 10.47 -9.17
C LYS A 43 -15.24 9.34 -10.06
N LYS A 44 -14.47 8.40 -9.47
CA LYS A 44 -13.86 7.28 -10.21
C LYS A 44 -14.79 6.06 -10.30
N GLN A 45 -15.52 5.76 -9.24
CA GLN A 45 -16.20 4.46 -9.09
C GLN A 45 -17.72 4.56 -9.07
N TRP A 46 -18.28 5.71 -8.68
CA TRP A 46 -19.72 5.90 -8.54
C TRP A 46 -20.34 6.33 -9.87
N LYS A 47 -21.40 5.63 -10.28
CA LYS A 47 -22.22 5.96 -11.46
C LYS A 47 -23.68 6.21 -11.10
N GLY A 48 -23.98 6.35 -9.81
CA GLY A 48 -25.33 6.56 -9.30
C GLY A 48 -25.71 8.04 -9.28
N SER A 49 -26.63 8.38 -8.37
CA SER A 49 -27.11 9.76 -8.16
C SER A 49 -26.00 10.72 -7.74
N ASP A 50 -26.19 12.00 -8.05
CA ASP A 50 -25.33 13.10 -7.62
C ASP A 50 -25.42 13.37 -6.10
N ASN A 51 -26.38 12.75 -5.41
CA ASN A 51 -26.53 12.84 -3.96
C ASN A 51 -26.44 11.45 -3.34
N ILE A 52 -25.59 11.32 -2.33
CA ILE A 52 -25.39 10.09 -1.57
C ILE A 52 -25.79 10.32 -0.12
N LEU A 53 -26.55 9.39 0.46
CA LEU A 53 -26.95 9.47 1.85
C LEU A 53 -25.72 9.29 2.76
N LEU A 54 -25.53 10.25 3.66
CA LEU A 54 -24.55 10.17 4.73
C LEU A 54 -25.11 9.37 5.91
N GLY A 55 -24.22 8.84 6.75
CA GLY A 55 -24.58 8.20 8.01
C GLY A 55 -25.03 9.19 9.09
N MET A 56 -25.81 10.21 8.73
CA MET A 56 -26.16 11.31 9.60
C MET A 56 -27.67 11.57 9.61
N PHE A 57 -28.21 11.84 10.79
CA PHE A 57 -29.61 12.16 11.02
C PHE A 57 -29.74 13.36 11.96
N PHE A 58 -30.84 14.09 11.87
CA PHE A 58 -31.19 15.14 12.82
C PHE A 58 -31.85 14.54 14.05
N ASP A 59 -31.27 14.78 15.22
CA ASP A 59 -31.83 14.42 16.51
C ASP A 59 -32.69 15.59 17.01
N THR A 60 -34.00 15.37 17.11
CA THR A 60 -34.96 16.39 17.54
C THR A 60 -34.91 16.69 19.04
N ASP A 61 -34.40 15.76 19.86
CA ASP A 61 -34.28 15.96 21.30
C ASP A 61 -33.09 16.87 21.63
N ASP A 62 -31.99 16.68 20.91
CA ASP A 62 -30.76 17.47 21.07
C ASP A 62 -30.62 18.62 20.05
N GLU A 63 -31.64 18.82 19.20
CA GLU A 63 -31.69 19.82 18.12
C GLU A 63 -30.40 19.88 17.27
N SER A 64 -29.81 18.72 16.98
CA SER A 64 -28.49 18.63 16.33
C SER A 64 -28.32 17.42 15.43
N PHE A 65 -27.42 17.54 14.44
CA PHE A 65 -27.06 16.41 13.58
C PHE A 65 -26.10 15.45 14.29
N LYS A 66 -26.36 14.15 14.16
CA LYS A 66 -25.56 13.07 14.75
C LYS A 66 -25.21 11.99 13.75
N TRP A 67 -24.04 11.39 13.90
CA TRP A 67 -23.62 10.22 13.14
C TRP A 67 -24.20 8.93 13.72
N PHE A 68 -24.59 7.99 12.86
CA PHE A 68 -25.05 6.65 13.27
C PHE A 68 -23.95 5.83 13.94
N ASP A 69 -22.69 6.05 13.57
CA ASP A 69 -21.51 5.41 14.17
C ASP A 69 -21.15 5.94 15.57
N LYS A 70 -21.94 6.91 16.07
CA LYS A 70 -21.81 7.54 17.40
C LYS A 70 -20.52 8.34 17.60
N SER A 71 -19.80 8.62 16.53
CA SER A 71 -18.65 9.52 16.55
C SER A 71 -19.09 10.97 16.73
N ASN A 72 -18.17 11.82 17.19
CA ASN A 72 -18.46 13.24 17.38
C ASN A 72 -18.51 13.98 16.03
N MET A 73 -19.45 14.91 15.92
CA MET A 73 -19.55 15.82 14.77
C MET A 73 -18.51 16.95 14.91
N THR A 74 -17.28 16.70 14.45
CA THR A 74 -16.17 17.68 14.51
C THR A 74 -16.00 18.49 13.23
N PHE A 75 -16.69 18.11 12.16
CA PHE A 75 -16.54 18.68 10.83
C PHE A 75 -17.90 18.71 10.13
N GLY A 76 -18.12 19.75 9.33
CA GLY A 76 -19.32 19.92 8.51
C GLY A 76 -19.02 20.75 7.28
N LYS A 77 -19.35 20.23 6.10
CA LYS A 77 -19.21 20.95 4.83
C LYS A 77 -20.58 21.26 4.23
N TRP A 78 -21.43 21.89 5.01
CA TRP A 78 -22.80 22.23 4.63
C TRP A 78 -22.83 23.20 3.45
N ALA A 79 -23.73 22.95 2.49
CA ALA A 79 -24.07 23.91 1.46
C ALA A 79 -24.92 25.04 2.07
N ASP A 80 -24.79 26.24 1.53
CA ASP A 80 -25.71 27.34 1.88
C ASP A 80 -27.13 26.95 1.42
N GLN A 81 -28.04 26.75 2.38
CA GLN A 81 -29.44 26.40 2.18
C GLN A 81 -30.30 27.25 3.10
N ASP A 82 -31.54 27.54 2.70
CA ASP A 82 -32.48 28.29 3.55
C ASP A 82 -32.80 27.48 4.82
N ASP A 83 -32.63 28.08 5.98
CA ASP A 83 -32.83 27.45 7.29
C ASP A 83 -34.30 27.35 7.72
N GLU A 84 -35.26 27.63 6.83
CA GLU A 84 -36.71 27.63 7.13
C GLU A 84 -37.39 26.26 7.04
N GLU A 85 -36.65 25.18 6.80
CA GLU A 85 -37.22 23.83 6.67
C GLU A 85 -37.47 23.16 8.03
N ASP A 86 -38.62 22.46 8.15
CA ASP A 86 -38.92 21.60 9.29
C ASP A 86 -37.87 20.49 9.36
N LEU A 87 -37.06 20.48 10.42
CA LEU A 87 -35.92 19.55 10.56
C LEU A 87 -36.35 18.16 11.04
N VAL A 88 -37.65 17.95 11.30
CA VAL A 88 -38.20 16.62 11.57
C VAL A 88 -37.93 15.72 10.36
N ASP A 89 -37.46 14.50 10.62
CA ASP A 89 -37.10 13.53 9.57
C ASP A 89 -36.05 14.00 8.56
N THR A 90 -35.12 14.85 9.01
CA THR A 90 -34.03 15.33 8.17
C THR A 90 -32.79 14.43 8.25
N CYS A 91 -32.34 14.00 7.08
CA CYS A 91 -31.08 13.33 6.81
C CYS A 91 -30.13 14.27 6.08
N ALA A 92 -28.87 13.86 5.96
CA ALA A 92 -27.89 14.61 5.19
C ALA A 92 -27.37 13.84 3.97
N TYR A 93 -27.12 14.58 2.90
CA TYR A 93 -26.69 14.06 1.62
C TYR A 93 -25.42 14.74 1.17
N LEU A 94 -24.43 13.95 0.75
CA LEU A 94 -23.21 14.43 0.11
C LEU A 94 -23.47 14.62 -1.38
N HIS A 95 -23.21 15.82 -1.88
CA HIS A 95 -23.22 16.10 -3.30
C HIS A 95 -21.90 15.63 -3.94
N THR A 96 -21.95 14.67 -4.86
CA THR A 96 -20.79 13.94 -5.40
C THR A 96 -19.88 14.78 -6.32
N THR A 97 -20.30 16.00 -6.68
CA THR A 97 -19.49 16.90 -7.53
C THR A 97 -18.83 18.01 -6.72
N THR A 98 -19.57 18.71 -5.84
CA THR A 98 -19.04 19.80 -5.00
C THR A 98 -18.43 19.30 -3.68
N GLY A 99 -18.88 18.15 -3.20
CA GLY A 99 -18.50 17.60 -1.89
C GLY A 99 -19.14 18.33 -0.72
N GLU A 100 -20.16 19.14 -0.96
CA GLU A 100 -20.94 19.82 0.08
C GLU A 100 -22.12 18.96 0.53
N TRP A 101 -22.61 19.22 1.74
CA TRP A 101 -23.65 18.45 2.38
C TRP A 101 -24.96 19.23 2.36
N LYS A 102 -26.05 18.54 2.06
CA LYS A 102 -27.39 19.13 1.98
C LYS A 102 -28.31 18.42 2.95
N LYS A 103 -29.16 19.20 3.62
CA LYS A 103 -30.27 18.70 4.41
C LYS A 103 -31.37 18.20 3.45
N GLY A 104 -32.09 17.16 3.84
CA GLY A 104 -33.25 16.68 3.09
C GLY A 104 -34.00 15.58 3.82
N ASN A 105 -35.25 15.36 3.45
CA ASN A 105 -36.09 14.36 4.11
C ASN A 105 -35.53 12.93 3.92
N CYS A 106 -35.43 12.19 5.01
CA CYS A 106 -35.00 10.79 5.05
C CYS A 106 -35.89 9.86 4.21
N GLU A 107 -37.15 10.18 3.93
CA GLU A 107 -38.08 9.33 3.17
C GLU A 107 -37.91 9.37 1.64
N VAL A 108 -37.08 10.27 1.11
CA VAL A 108 -37.02 10.49 -0.33
C VAL A 108 -36.37 9.29 -1.03
N SER A 109 -37.14 8.63 -1.89
CA SER A 109 -36.79 7.42 -2.64
C SER A 109 -35.82 7.63 -3.81
N SER A 110 -35.28 8.84 -3.99
CA SER A 110 -34.23 9.15 -4.99
C SER A 110 -32.80 8.84 -4.50
N VAL A 111 -32.65 8.24 -3.32
CA VAL A 111 -31.36 7.79 -2.80
C VAL A 111 -30.95 6.51 -3.51
N GLN A 112 -30.12 6.63 -4.54
CA GLN A 112 -29.57 5.47 -5.24
C GLN A 112 -28.36 4.84 -4.51
N GLY A 113 -27.93 5.34 -3.34
CA GLY A 113 -26.83 4.76 -2.60
C GLY A 113 -26.51 5.40 -1.26
N THR A 114 -25.98 4.56 -0.35
CA THR A 114 -25.25 4.94 0.86
C THR A 114 -23.81 4.47 0.73
N LEU A 115 -22.88 5.16 1.38
CA LEU A 115 -21.50 4.70 1.54
C LEU A 115 -21.33 4.05 2.91
N CYS A 116 -20.55 2.97 2.96
CA CYS A 116 -20.20 2.30 4.19
C CYS A 116 -18.73 2.57 4.55
N LYS A 117 -18.46 2.74 5.84
CA LYS A 117 -17.13 2.87 6.42
C LYS A 117 -16.90 1.71 7.37
N ALA A 118 -15.82 0.98 7.17
CA ALA A 118 -15.41 -0.11 8.05
C ALA A 118 -14.01 0.17 8.58
N ALA A 119 -13.82 -0.01 9.88
CA ALA A 119 -12.48 -0.01 10.46
C ALA A 119 -11.77 -1.29 9.99
N ILE A 120 -10.69 -1.14 9.24
CA ILE A 120 -9.80 -2.27 8.97
C ILE A 120 -8.98 -2.48 10.24
N PRO A 121 -9.13 -3.59 10.99
CA PRO A 121 -8.18 -3.90 12.05
C PRO A 121 -6.80 -4.01 11.39
N TYR A 122 -5.90 -3.09 11.73
CA TYR A 122 -4.52 -3.12 11.26
C TYR A 122 -3.80 -4.28 11.95
N GLU A 123 -4.12 -5.50 11.55
CA GLU A 123 -3.23 -6.64 11.73
C GLU A 123 -1.92 -6.22 11.06
N LYS A 124 -0.81 -6.14 11.81
CA LYS A 124 0.55 -5.97 11.27
C LYS A 124 0.94 -7.20 10.44
N LYS A 125 0.21 -7.49 9.35
CA LYS A 125 0.41 -8.67 8.51
C LYS A 125 1.63 -8.55 7.60
N TYR A 126 2.32 -7.41 7.64
CA TYR A 126 3.62 -7.18 6.98
C TYR A 126 4.83 -7.47 7.88
N LEU A 127 4.60 -7.79 9.16
CA LEU A 127 5.64 -8.19 10.12
C LEU A 127 5.45 -9.64 10.58
N SER A 128 4.88 -10.49 9.72
CA SER A 128 4.91 -11.93 9.96
C SER A 128 6.38 -12.36 10.07
N ASP A 129 6.74 -13.12 11.11
CA ASP A 129 8.08 -13.66 11.36
C ASP A 129 8.73 -14.29 10.11
N ASN A 130 7.91 -14.77 9.17
CA ASN A 130 8.34 -15.26 7.87
C ASN A 130 9.14 -14.22 7.07
N HIS A 131 8.80 -12.93 7.10
CA HIS A 131 9.55 -11.90 6.38
C HIS A 131 10.93 -11.66 7.01
N ILE A 132 11.04 -11.72 8.34
CA ILE A 132 12.32 -11.61 9.05
C ILE A 132 13.18 -12.84 8.75
N LEU A 133 12.60 -14.04 8.80
CA LEU A 133 13.29 -15.29 8.47
C LEU A 133 13.76 -15.34 7.01
N ILE A 134 12.90 -14.95 6.06
CA ILE A 134 13.24 -14.89 4.63
C ILE A 134 14.36 -13.85 4.41
N SER A 135 14.23 -12.66 4.99
CA SER A 135 15.26 -11.62 4.89
C SER A 135 16.60 -12.09 5.48
N ALA A 136 16.58 -12.75 6.65
CA ALA A 136 17.79 -13.27 7.28
C ALA A 136 18.44 -14.38 6.44
N LEU A 137 17.64 -15.27 5.85
CA LEU A 137 18.13 -16.36 5.01
C LEU A 137 18.77 -15.85 3.72
N VAL A 138 18.16 -14.85 3.08
CA VAL A 138 18.72 -14.20 1.88
C VAL A 138 20.05 -13.51 2.19
N ILE A 139 20.14 -12.77 3.31
CA ILE A 139 21.37 -12.11 3.74
C ILE A 139 22.47 -13.15 4.04
N ALA A 140 22.15 -14.23 4.76
CA ALA A 140 23.12 -15.28 5.06
C ALA A 140 23.64 -15.95 3.77
N SER A 141 22.76 -16.29 2.83
CA SER A 141 23.17 -16.93 1.57
C SER A 141 24.05 -16.02 0.71
N THR A 142 23.75 -14.72 0.63
CA THR A 142 24.58 -13.77 -0.13
C THR A 142 25.98 -13.61 0.47
N VAL A 143 26.09 -13.53 1.80
CA VAL A 143 27.38 -13.49 2.49
C VAL A 143 28.19 -14.78 2.26
N ILE A 144 27.55 -15.94 2.34
CA ILE A 144 28.23 -17.22 2.10
C ILE A 144 28.78 -17.30 0.67
N LEU A 145 27.97 -16.93 -0.33
CA LEU A 145 28.39 -16.97 -1.73
C LEU A 145 29.55 -16.01 -2.03
N THR A 146 29.55 -14.81 -1.44
CA THR A 146 30.65 -13.85 -1.62
C THR A 146 31.94 -14.33 -0.97
N VAL A 147 31.87 -14.95 0.21
CA VAL A 147 33.04 -15.54 0.89
C VAL A 147 33.57 -16.74 0.12
N LEU A 148 32.72 -17.67 -0.30
CA LEU A 148 33.13 -18.82 -1.10
C LEU A 148 33.75 -18.39 -2.44
N GLY A 149 33.15 -17.41 -3.10
CA GLY A 149 33.72 -16.82 -4.33
C GLY A 149 35.12 -16.24 -4.10
N ALA A 150 35.32 -15.49 -3.02
CA ALA A 150 36.64 -14.94 -2.66
C ALA A 150 37.68 -16.02 -2.35
N ILE A 151 37.29 -17.09 -1.65
CA ILE A 151 38.18 -18.22 -1.33
C ILE A 151 38.57 -18.96 -2.62
N ILE A 152 37.60 -19.30 -3.47
CA ILE A 152 37.86 -19.99 -4.76
C ILE A 152 38.79 -19.14 -5.62
N TRP A 153 38.51 -17.83 -5.72
CA TRP A 153 39.37 -16.89 -6.44
C TRP A 153 40.81 -16.89 -5.91
N PHE A 154 40.97 -16.85 -4.57
CA PHE A 154 42.29 -16.87 -3.94
C PHE A 154 43.05 -18.19 -4.20
N LEU A 155 42.36 -19.33 -4.09
CA LEU A 155 42.95 -20.65 -4.37
C LEU A 155 43.35 -20.78 -5.84
N TYR A 156 42.49 -20.34 -6.76
CA TYR A 156 42.78 -20.33 -8.19
C TYR A 156 44.01 -19.44 -8.50
N LYS A 157 44.06 -18.23 -7.93
CA LYS A 157 45.20 -17.32 -8.05
C LYS A 157 46.49 -17.97 -7.56
N ARG A 158 46.44 -18.64 -6.39
CA ARG A 158 47.60 -19.31 -5.80
C ARG A 158 48.06 -20.52 -6.62
N ASN A 159 47.13 -21.25 -7.24
CA ASN A 159 47.45 -22.35 -8.16
C ASN A 159 48.07 -21.82 -9.46
N LEU A 160 47.62 -20.65 -9.94
CA LEU A 160 48.22 -19.98 -11.09
C LEU A 160 49.68 -19.56 -10.81
N ASP A 161 49.95 -19.00 -9.62
CA ASP A 161 51.31 -18.66 -9.19
C ASP A 161 52.17 -19.92 -8.91
N SER A 162 51.57 -21.01 -8.42
CA SER A 162 52.27 -22.29 -8.17
C SER A 162 52.57 -23.09 -9.45
N GLY A 163 51.89 -22.76 -10.56
CA GLY A 163 52.17 -23.32 -11.89
C GLY A 163 53.48 -22.83 -12.51
N PHE A 164 54.08 -21.77 -11.95
CA PHE A 164 55.44 -21.32 -12.31
C PHE A 164 56.46 -21.89 -11.31
N THR A 165 56.63 -23.21 -11.32
CA THR A 165 57.89 -23.78 -10.84
C THR A 165 58.79 -23.91 -12.06
N THR A 166 59.65 -22.92 -12.27
CA THR A 166 60.84 -23.08 -13.12
C THR A 166 61.62 -24.27 -12.59
N ILE A 167 61.51 -25.41 -13.28
CA ILE A 167 62.41 -26.54 -13.10
C ILE A 167 63.77 -26.06 -13.59
N PHE A 168 64.56 -25.51 -12.69
CA PHE A 168 65.99 -25.35 -12.93
C PHE A 168 66.60 -26.75 -12.78
N SER A 169 66.57 -27.49 -13.88
CA SER A 169 67.26 -28.78 -13.98
C SER A 169 68.76 -28.47 -13.98
N THR A 170 69.40 -28.56 -12.82
CA THR A 170 70.85 -28.56 -12.74
C THR A 170 71.34 -29.89 -13.32
N ALA A 171 71.76 -29.86 -14.59
CA ALA A 171 72.47 -30.96 -15.22
C ALA A 171 73.84 -31.18 -14.51
N PRO A 172 74.41 -32.41 -14.56
CA PRO A 172 75.66 -32.72 -13.89
C PRO A 172 76.82 -31.94 -14.53
N LEU A 173 77.77 -31.50 -13.69
CA LEU A 173 79.05 -30.95 -14.13
C LEU A 173 79.75 -31.95 -15.08
N SER A 174 79.96 -31.53 -16.33
CA SER A 174 80.98 -32.08 -17.24
C SER A 174 82.26 -31.27 -17.06
N PRO A 175 83.46 -31.89 -17.10
CA PRO A 175 84.70 -31.16 -16.97
C PRO A 175 85.01 -30.39 -18.27
N TYR A 176 85.56 -29.19 -18.11
CA TYR A 176 86.45 -28.49 -19.06
C TYR A 176 85.87 -27.43 -20.03
N ASN A 177 86.01 -26.18 -19.58
CA ASN A 177 86.33 -24.88 -20.21
C ASN A 177 85.65 -24.31 -21.49
N ASP A 178 84.98 -23.17 -21.25
CA ASP A 178 85.09 -21.83 -21.85
C ASP A 178 85.07 -21.66 -23.38
N ASP A 179 83.87 -21.71 -23.96
CA ASP A 179 83.55 -20.93 -25.16
C ASP A 179 82.06 -20.48 -25.18
N CYS A 180 81.85 -19.16 -25.16
CA CYS A 180 80.90 -18.30 -25.89
C CYS A 180 79.65 -18.98 -26.58
N VAL A 181 78.41 -18.44 -26.77
CA VAL A 181 77.80 -17.09 -26.86
C VAL A 181 76.37 -17.24 -27.52
N LEU A 182 75.44 -16.26 -27.34
CA LEU A 182 74.19 -15.91 -28.11
C LEU A 182 73.02 -16.94 -28.24
N LEU A 183 71.74 -16.64 -28.54
CA LEU A 183 70.72 -15.56 -28.40
C LEU A 183 69.39 -16.12 -29.01
N VAL A 184 68.28 -15.36 -28.86
CA VAL A 184 66.99 -15.38 -29.64
C VAL A 184 66.07 -16.60 -29.37
N ALA A 185 64.73 -16.59 -29.39
CA ALA A 185 63.67 -15.69 -29.87
C ALA A 185 62.40 -15.91 -29.00
N GLU A 186 61.50 -14.95 -28.79
CA GLU A 186 60.22 -14.79 -29.54
C GLU A 186 59.67 -16.13 -30.08
N GLU A 187 58.41 -16.51 -29.82
CA GLU A 187 57.36 -16.42 -30.84
C GLU A 187 55.96 -16.75 -30.25
N THR A 188 55.02 -15.82 -30.50
CA THR A 188 53.67 -16.00 -31.11
C THR A 188 52.63 -16.96 -30.46
N LYS A 189 51.30 -16.93 -30.69
CA LYS A 189 50.25 -16.01 -31.18
C LYS A 189 48.93 -16.81 -31.11
N TYR A 190 47.83 -16.14 -30.68
CA TYR A 190 46.39 -16.35 -31.02
C TYR A 190 45.79 -17.79 -30.88
N ALA A 191 44.50 -18.11 -30.97
CA ALA A 191 43.23 -17.48 -31.34
C ALA A 191 42.11 -18.48 -30.85
N VAL A 192 40.95 -18.05 -30.32
CA VAL A 192 39.64 -17.94 -31.03
C VAL A 192 38.60 -19.03 -30.68
N GLN A 193 37.37 -18.55 -30.42
CA GLN A 193 35.98 -19.07 -30.58
C GLN A 193 35.55 -20.44 -30.02
N PHE A 194 34.55 -20.46 -29.13
CA PHE A 194 33.08 -20.62 -29.37
C PHE A 194 32.69 -22.03 -29.84
N ASP A 195 32.01 -22.75 -28.94
CA ASP A 195 30.61 -23.15 -29.14
C ASP A 195 29.89 -22.94 -27.80
#